data_AF-A0A843BPA1-F1
#
_entry.id   AF-A0A843BPA1-F1
#
_cell.length_a   1.000
_cell.length_b   1.000
_cell.length_c   1.000
_cell.angle_alpha   90.00
_cell.angle_beta   90.00
_cell.angle_gamma   90.00
#
_symmetry.space_group_name_H-M   'P 1'
#
loop_
_entity.id
_entity.type
_entity.pdbx_description
1 polymer ?
#
loop_
_entity_poly.entity_id
_entity_poly.type
_entity_poly.pdbx_seq_one_letter_code
_entity_poly.pdbx_strand_id
1 'polypeptide(L)'
;MSHEDEDKPIYNLRFFSKKIEDTKENPEDVLNWKKANLSAYLRGVFDGQGVIFSSDNGDMVLSIKHSSLGKLEIYQKALQMFSIHSFIYYPQEENELSALYIVGKRNLRLFKDRIGFDYPEEADIFFNFWKTMDWED
;
A
#
# COMPACT_ATOMS: atom_id res chain seq x y z
N MET A 1 10.29 59.29 4.51
CA MET A 1 10.63 58.28 5.52
C MET A 1 9.73 57.09 5.29
N SER A 2 10.31 56.05 4.71
CA SER A 2 9.73 54.74 4.42
C SER A 2 9.59 53.91 5.69
N HIS A 3 8.52 53.13 5.79
CA HIS A 3 8.57 51.70 6.10
C HIS A 3 7.19 51.12 5.76
N GLU A 4 7.06 50.67 4.51
CA GLU A 4 6.04 49.72 4.08
C GLU A 4 6.57 48.33 4.50
N ASP A 5 5.92 47.70 5.47
CA ASP A 5 6.09 46.26 5.71
C ASP A 5 5.27 45.54 4.63
N GLU A 6 5.96 45.22 3.54
CA GLU A 6 5.45 44.43 2.43
C GLU A 6 5.21 42.98 2.88
N ASP A 7 3.95 42.62 3.13
CA ASP A 7 3.47 41.24 2.98
C ASP A 7 3.62 40.85 1.50
N LYS A 8 4.80 40.37 1.13
CA LYS A 8 5.03 39.77 -0.19
C LYS A 8 4.41 38.38 -0.20
N PRO A 9 3.40 38.10 -1.05
CA PRO A 9 3.00 36.74 -1.31
C PRO A 9 4.19 35.99 -1.89
N ILE A 10 4.54 34.85 -1.28
CA ILE A 10 5.58 33.95 -1.78
C ILE A 10 5.10 33.34 -3.10
N TYR A 11 5.37 34.02 -4.20
CA TYR A 11 5.30 33.47 -5.55
C TYR A 11 6.44 32.48 -5.72
N ASN A 12 6.28 31.22 -5.31
CA ASN A 12 6.99 30.07 -5.89
C ASN A 12 6.51 28.70 -5.41
N LEU A 13 5.21 28.52 -5.23
CA LEU A 13 4.61 27.20 -5.42
C LEU A 13 3.93 27.21 -6.78
N ARG A 14 4.75 27.10 -7.84
CA ARG A 14 4.26 26.49 -9.07
C ARG A 14 3.79 25.11 -8.64
N PHE A 15 2.49 25.01 -8.39
CA PHE A 15 1.77 23.75 -8.33
C PHE A 15 2.17 22.99 -9.58
N PHE A 16 3.14 22.10 -9.45
CA PHE A 16 3.27 20.96 -10.32
C PHE A 16 2.09 20.03 -10.00
N SER A 17 0.87 20.50 -10.19
CA SER A 17 -0.22 19.63 -10.60
C SER A 17 0.08 19.28 -12.06
N LYS A 18 1.15 18.49 -12.26
CA LYS A 18 1.22 17.65 -13.43
C LYS A 18 -0.04 16.81 -13.29
N LYS A 19 -1.06 17.13 -14.08
CA LYS A 19 -2.15 16.19 -14.36
C LYS A 19 -1.40 14.90 -14.67
N ILE A 20 -1.42 13.96 -13.74
CA ILE A 20 -1.08 12.58 -14.03
C ILE A 20 -2.21 12.22 -14.97
N GLU A 21 -1.98 12.43 -16.27
CA GLU A 21 -2.72 11.71 -17.28
C GLU A 21 -2.72 10.27 -16.79
N ASP A 22 -3.88 9.64 -16.74
CA ASP A 22 -4.00 8.18 -16.71
C ASP A 22 -3.23 7.67 -17.93
N THR A 23 -1.90 7.64 -17.82
CA THR A 23 -1.08 6.75 -18.61
C THR A 23 -1.71 5.42 -18.31
N LYS A 24 -2.34 4.86 -19.34
CA LYS A 24 -2.57 3.42 -19.46
C LYS A 24 -1.21 2.77 -19.27
N GLU A 25 -0.73 2.67 -18.03
CA GLU A 25 0.39 1.84 -17.67
C GLU A 25 -0.01 0.47 -18.16
N ASN A 26 0.75 -0.06 -19.12
CA ASN A 26 0.58 -1.45 -19.45
C ASN A 26 0.92 -2.21 -18.16
N PRO A 27 -0.05 -2.87 -17.52
CA PRO A 27 0.15 -3.39 -16.19
C PRO A 27 1.30 -4.41 -16.15
N GLU A 28 1.62 -5.05 -17.28
CA GLU A 28 2.75 -5.98 -17.43
C GLU A 28 4.13 -5.31 -17.29
N ASP A 29 4.27 -4.03 -17.63
CA ASP A 29 5.56 -3.33 -17.57
C ASP A 29 6.03 -3.13 -16.11
N VAL A 30 5.08 -3.08 -15.17
CA VAL A 30 5.34 -2.92 -13.73
C VAL A 30 6.21 -4.06 -13.19
N LEU A 31 6.01 -5.28 -13.68
CA LEU A 31 6.75 -6.46 -13.20
C LEU A 31 8.24 -6.44 -13.64
N ASN A 32 8.58 -5.64 -14.64
CA ASN A 32 9.95 -5.48 -15.13
C ASN A 32 10.71 -4.36 -14.41
N TRP A 33 10.07 -3.65 -13.48
CA TRP A 33 10.71 -2.56 -12.77
C TRP A 33 11.80 -3.06 -11.83
N LYS A 34 12.81 -2.20 -11.60
CA LYS A 34 13.81 -2.45 -10.56
C LYS A 34 13.09 -2.63 -9.22
N LYS A 35 13.60 -3.55 -8.40
CA LYS A 35 13.00 -3.92 -7.11
C LYS A 35 12.66 -2.72 -6.21
N ALA A 36 13.52 -1.69 -6.18
CA ALA A 36 13.25 -0.46 -5.42
C ALA A 36 12.03 0.32 -5.93
N ASN A 37 11.89 0.44 -7.26
CA ASN A 37 10.75 1.12 -7.88
C ASN A 37 9.46 0.32 -7.69
N LEU A 38 9.53 -1.00 -7.84
CA LEU A 38 8.39 -1.88 -7.61
C LEU A 38 7.92 -1.85 -6.14
N SER A 39 8.86 -1.79 -5.20
CA SER A 39 8.56 -1.61 -3.77
C SER A 39 7.87 -0.28 -3.52
N ALA A 40 8.41 0.84 -4.03
CA ALA A 40 7.80 2.16 -3.88
C ALA A 40 6.41 2.24 -4.55
N TYR A 41 6.23 1.58 -5.69
CA TYR A 41 4.95 1.48 -6.37
C TYR A 41 3.92 0.74 -5.51
N LEU A 42 4.25 -0.46 -5.03
CA LEU A 42 3.36 -1.23 -4.17
C LEU A 42 3.01 -0.43 -2.91
N ARG A 43 3.99 0.24 -2.29
CA ARG A 43 3.73 1.13 -1.15
C ARG A 43 2.69 2.19 -1.50
N GLY A 44 2.84 2.90 -2.62
CA GLY A 44 1.85 3.89 -3.06
C GLY A 44 0.45 3.31 -3.30
N VAL A 45 0.35 2.09 -3.83
CA VAL A 45 -0.94 1.40 -4.01
C VAL A 45 -1.58 1.07 -2.65
N PHE A 46 -0.82 0.50 -1.73
CA PHE A 46 -1.32 0.09 -0.41
C PHE A 46 -1.57 1.29 0.51
N ASP A 47 -0.81 2.37 0.43
CA ASP A 47 -1.09 3.60 1.17
C ASP A 47 -2.38 4.28 0.67
N GLY A 48 -2.69 4.16 -0.63
CA GLY A 48 -3.89 4.77 -1.22
C GLY A 48 -5.17 3.94 -1.11
N GLN A 49 -5.07 2.61 -1.12
CA GLN A 49 -6.22 1.69 -1.23
C GLN A 49 -6.19 0.55 -0.20
N GLY A 50 -5.10 0.40 0.54
CA GLY A 50 -4.92 -0.67 1.50
C GLY A 50 -5.80 -0.48 2.73
N VAL A 51 -6.36 -1.60 3.20
CA VAL A 51 -7.13 -1.66 4.44
C VAL A 51 -6.53 -2.76 5.30
N ILE A 52 -6.23 -2.42 6.55
CA ILE A 52 -5.80 -3.36 7.58
C ILE A 52 -6.98 -3.61 8.51
N PHE A 53 -7.28 -4.87 8.78
CA PHE A 53 -8.33 -5.27 9.72
C PHE A 53 -7.97 -6.59 10.39
N SER A 54 -8.68 -6.92 11.48
CA SER A 54 -8.62 -8.22 12.12
C SER A 54 -9.77 -9.09 11.58
N SER A 55 -9.48 -10.30 11.13
CA SER A 55 -10.51 -11.28 10.76
C SER A 55 -11.13 -11.92 12.00
N ASP A 56 -12.23 -12.65 11.81
CA ASP A 56 -13.01 -13.24 12.91
C ASP A 56 -12.23 -14.22 13.80
N ASN A 57 -11.14 -14.78 13.26
CA ASN A 57 -10.20 -15.64 13.99
C ASN A 57 -9.07 -14.87 14.71
N GLY A 58 -9.10 -13.53 14.69
CA GLY A 58 -8.10 -12.66 15.30
C GLY A 58 -6.86 -12.40 14.43
N ASP A 59 -6.74 -13.03 13.26
CA ASP A 59 -5.60 -12.78 12.37
C ASP A 59 -5.66 -11.36 11.78
N MET A 60 -4.51 -10.72 11.64
CA MET A 60 -4.44 -9.47 10.89
C MET A 60 -4.39 -9.76 9.38
N VAL A 61 -5.13 -8.94 8.65
CA VAL A 61 -5.26 -9.02 7.20
C VAL A 61 -5.01 -7.64 6.62
N LEU A 62 -4.11 -7.58 5.64
CA LEU A 62 -3.94 -6.42 4.78
C LEU A 62 -4.62 -6.73 3.44
N SER A 63 -5.48 -5.84 2.97
CA SER A 63 -6.23 -6.05 1.74
C SER A 63 -6.29 -4.83 0.85
N ILE A 64 -6.43 -5.05 -0.46
CA ILE A 64 -6.82 -4.04 -1.44
C ILE A 64 -8.00 -4.59 -2.23
N LYS A 65 -9.03 -3.77 -2.44
CA LYS A 65 -10.14 -4.08 -3.35
C LYS A 65 -9.98 -3.33 -4.67
N HIS A 66 -10.24 -3.99 -5.79
CA HIS A 66 -10.22 -3.32 -7.10
C HIS A 66 -11.21 -3.97 -8.07
N SER A 67 -11.83 -3.15 -8.92
CA SER A 67 -12.69 -3.60 -10.03
C SER A 67 -11.97 -4.32 -11.17
N SER A 68 -10.63 -4.31 -11.18
CA SER A 68 -9.81 -4.85 -12.27
C SER A 68 -9.02 -6.03 -11.73
N LEU A 69 -9.44 -7.23 -12.10
CA LEU A 69 -8.77 -8.47 -11.70
C LEU A 69 -7.31 -8.49 -12.17
N GLY A 70 -7.05 -8.06 -13.41
CA GLY A 70 -5.69 -8.02 -13.96
C GLY A 70 -4.73 -7.16 -13.12
N LYS A 71 -5.20 -6.05 -12.55
CA LYS A 71 -4.39 -5.25 -11.62
C LYS A 71 -4.07 -6.03 -10.33
N LEU A 72 -5.07 -6.71 -9.75
CA LEU A 72 -4.85 -7.54 -8.56
C LEU A 72 -3.87 -8.68 -8.81
N GLU A 73 -3.94 -9.33 -9.98
CA GLU A 73 -2.99 -10.38 -10.39
C GLU A 73 -1.56 -9.85 -10.51
N ILE A 74 -1.40 -8.61 -10.97
CA ILE A 74 -0.08 -7.98 -11.09
C ILE A 74 0.46 -7.60 -9.73
N TYR A 75 -0.38 -7.06 -8.84
CA TYR A 75 0.01 -6.80 -7.46
C TYR A 75 0.40 -8.11 -6.76
N GLN A 76 -0.33 -9.20 -6.98
CA GLN A 76 0.00 -10.52 -6.45
C GLN A 76 1.36 -11.01 -6.95
N LYS A 77 1.62 -10.96 -8.27
CA LYS A 77 2.92 -11.32 -8.86
C LYS A 77 4.05 -10.45 -8.33
N ALA A 78 3.83 -9.15 -8.22
CA ALA A 78 4.79 -8.21 -7.67
C ALA A 78 5.13 -8.54 -6.21
N LEU A 79 4.13 -8.83 -5.35
CA LEU A 79 4.34 -9.26 -3.97
C LEU A 79 5.14 -10.57 -3.88
N GLN A 80 4.90 -11.50 -4.80
CA GLN A 80 5.64 -12.76 -4.86
C GLN A 80 7.15 -12.54 -5.12
N MET A 81 7.53 -11.51 -5.89
CA MET A 81 8.94 -11.10 -6.07
C MET A 81 9.60 -10.63 -4.75
N PHE A 82 8.79 -10.23 -3.77
CA PHE A 82 9.21 -9.94 -2.40
C PHE A 82 8.95 -11.10 -1.43
N SER A 83 8.68 -12.30 -1.92
CA SER A 83 8.41 -13.49 -1.10
C SER A 83 7.21 -13.34 -0.16
N ILE A 84 6.28 -12.43 -0.48
CA ILE A 84 5.06 -12.19 0.28
C ILE A 84 3.95 -13.00 -0.36
N HIS A 85 3.38 -13.94 0.38
CA HIS A 85 2.24 -14.71 -0.11
C HIS A 85 0.96 -13.90 0.02
N SER A 86 0.16 -13.95 -1.03
CA SER A 86 -1.14 -13.30 -1.10
C SER A 86 -2.09 -14.13 -1.97
N PHE A 87 -3.39 -13.96 -1.75
CA PHE A 87 -4.42 -14.63 -2.53
C PHE A 87 -5.50 -13.65 -2.96
N ILE A 88 -6.10 -13.91 -4.11
CA ILE A 88 -7.20 -13.11 -4.64
C ILE A 88 -8.51 -13.79 -4.26
N TYR A 89 -9.39 -13.03 -3.64
CA TYR A 89 -10.78 -13.38 -3.43
C TYR A 89 -11.61 -12.96 -4.65
N TYR A 90 -12.37 -13.92 -5.15
CA TYR A 90 -13.31 -13.74 -6.24
C TYR A 90 -14.72 -13.68 -5.64
N PRO A 91 -15.40 -12.54 -5.72
CA PRO A 91 -16.73 -12.38 -5.16
C PRO A 91 -17.73 -13.30 -5.87
N GLN A 92 -18.73 -13.76 -5.13
CA GLN A 92 -19.86 -14.52 -5.70
C GLN A 92 -21.05 -13.62 -6.04
N GLU A 93 -21.10 -12.41 -5.49
CA GLU A 93 -22.14 -11.42 -5.75
C GLU A 93 -21.67 -10.36 -6.75
N GLU A 94 -22.53 -9.96 -7.69
CA GLU A 94 -22.18 -8.99 -8.75
C GLU A 94 -21.78 -7.60 -8.22
N ASN A 95 -22.21 -7.24 -7.01
CA ASN A 95 -21.96 -5.93 -6.41
C ASN A 95 -20.66 -5.87 -5.60
N GLU A 96 -19.99 -6.99 -5.40
CA GLU A 96 -18.74 -7.04 -4.63
C GLU A 96 -17.52 -6.92 -5.54
N LEU A 97 -16.51 -6.19 -5.07
CA LEU A 97 -15.23 -6.07 -5.76
C LEU A 97 -14.31 -7.25 -5.40
N SER A 98 -13.52 -7.70 -6.37
CA SER A 98 -12.40 -8.60 -6.09
C SER A 98 -11.41 -7.96 -5.13
N ALA A 99 -10.79 -8.79 -4.29
CA ALA A 99 -9.87 -8.33 -3.26
C ALA A 99 -8.58 -9.16 -3.27
N LEU A 100 -7.44 -8.51 -3.08
CA LEU A 100 -6.17 -9.15 -2.82
C LEU A 100 -5.91 -9.12 -1.31
N TYR A 101 -5.66 -10.29 -0.73
CA TYR A 101 -5.41 -10.45 0.71
C TYR A 101 -3.98 -10.90 0.99
N ILE A 102 -3.35 -10.23 1.95
CA ILE A 102 -2.09 -10.64 2.59
C ILE A 102 -2.43 -11.02 4.02
N VAL A 103 -2.22 -12.29 4.36
CA VAL A 103 -2.58 -12.86 5.66
C VAL A 103 -1.37 -13.45 6.36
N GLY A 104 -1.45 -13.52 7.68
CA GLY A 104 -0.45 -14.17 8.54
C GLY A 104 0.74 -13.27 8.89
N LYS A 105 1.18 -13.37 10.15
CA LYS A 105 2.25 -12.56 10.75
C LYS A 105 3.49 -12.44 9.86
N ARG A 106 3.94 -13.58 9.31
CA ARG A 106 5.14 -13.64 8.48
C ARG A 106 5.02 -12.76 7.23
N ASN A 107 3.90 -12.82 6.52
CA ASN A 107 3.72 -12.06 5.28
C ASN A 107 3.57 -10.56 5.56
N LEU A 108 2.84 -10.19 6.61
CA LEU A 108 2.71 -8.79 7.03
C LEU A 108 4.04 -8.19 7.49
N ARG A 109 4.87 -8.96 8.20
CA ARG A 109 6.23 -8.54 8.56
C ARG A 109 7.10 -8.34 7.33
N LEU A 110 7.09 -9.30 6.39
CA LEU A 110 7.82 -9.15 5.12
C LEU A 110 7.34 -7.94 4.33
N PHE A 111 6.04 -7.67 4.33
CA PHE A 111 5.46 -6.48 3.71
C PHE A 111 5.99 -5.20 4.36
N LYS A 112 5.92 -5.09 5.69
CA LYS A 112 6.47 -3.96 6.45
C LYS A 112 7.95 -3.71 6.14
N ASP A 113 8.75 -4.78 6.16
CA ASP A 113 10.21 -4.68 6.03
C ASP A 113 10.67 -4.37 4.59
N ARG A 114 9.93 -4.83 3.57
CA ARG A 114 10.34 -4.76 2.16
C ARG A 114 9.62 -3.71 1.33
N ILE A 115 8.42 -3.33 1.72
CA ILE A 115 7.55 -2.40 0.99
C ILE A 115 7.28 -1.18 1.89
N GLY A 116 6.85 -1.44 3.13
CA GLY A 116 6.44 -0.41 4.07
C GLY A 116 5.03 0.10 3.78
N PHE A 117 4.41 0.69 4.79
CA PHE A 117 3.13 1.37 4.71
C PHE A 117 3.13 2.47 5.76
N ASP A 118 2.46 3.59 5.46
CA ASP A 118 2.19 4.63 6.46
C ASP A 118 0.86 4.28 7.14
N TYR A 119 0.92 3.79 8.37
CA TYR A 119 -0.25 3.48 9.19
C TYR A 119 -0.43 4.49 10.31
N PRO A 120 -1.68 4.73 10.75
CA PRO A 120 -1.92 5.52 11.96
C PRO A 120 -1.26 4.87 13.19
N GLU A 121 -0.66 5.68 14.07
CA GLU A 121 0.15 5.27 15.23
C GLU A 121 -0.54 4.22 16.14
N GLU A 122 -1.87 4.12 16.11
CA GLU A 122 -2.64 3.12 16.86
C GLU A 122 -2.35 1.68 16.43
N ALA A 123 -2.02 1.43 15.16
CA ALA A 123 -1.56 0.12 14.69
C ALA A 123 -0.10 -0.17 15.10
N ASP A 124 0.68 0.86 15.44
CA ASP A 124 2.05 0.71 15.93
C ASP A 124 2.09 0.05 17.30
N ILE A 125 1.11 0.37 18.16
CA ILE A 125 0.94 -0.26 19.47
C ILE A 125 0.74 -1.78 19.29
N PHE A 126 -0.01 -2.21 18.27
CA PHE A 126 -0.28 -3.62 18.00
C PHE A 126 0.89 -4.36 17.34
N PHE A 127 1.59 -3.77 16.37
CA PHE A 127 2.82 -4.37 15.84
C PHE A 127 3.93 -4.46 16.89
N ASN A 128 4.00 -3.48 17.79
CA ASN A 128 4.91 -3.53 18.95
C ASN A 128 4.47 -4.58 19.98
N PHE A 129 3.16 -4.77 20.21
CA PHE A 129 2.63 -5.85 21.06
C PHE A 129 3.02 -7.25 20.54
N TRP A 130 3.00 -7.44 19.22
CA TRP A 130 3.45 -8.69 18.59
C TRP A 130 4.98 -8.88 18.60
N LYS A 131 5.75 -7.79 18.73
CA LYS A 131 7.21 -7.82 18.91
C LYS A 131 7.58 -8.25 20.34
N THR A 132 6.71 -7.96 21.32
CA THR A 132 6.88 -8.36 22.72
C THR A 132 6.40 -9.79 23.02
N MET A 133 5.48 -10.37 22.23
CA MET A 133 5.06 -11.77 22.39
C MET A 133 6.02 -12.81 21.76
N ASP A 134 6.96 -12.41 20.89
CA ASP A 134 7.97 -13.32 20.30
C ASP A 134 9.12 -13.69 21.28
N TRP A 135 8.88 -13.68 22.60
CA TRP A 135 9.84 -14.04 23.65
C TRP A 135 9.45 -15.28 24.47
N GLU A 136 8.43 -16.03 24.07
CA GLU A 136 8.22 -17.38 24.60
C GLU A 136 7.98 -18.34 23.43
N ASP A 137 8.77 -19.42 23.45
CA ASP A 137 9.12 -20.36 22.36
C ASP A 137 7.95 -21.01 21.61
#